data_AF-A0A151ET38-F1
#
_entry.id   AF-A0A151ET38-F1
#
_cell.length_a   1.000
_cell.length_b   1.000
_cell.length_c   1.000
_cell.angle_alpha   90.00
_cell.angle_beta   90.00
_cell.angle_gamma   90.00
#
_symmetry.space_group_name_H-M   'P 1'
#
loop_
_entity.id
_entity.type
_entity.pdbx_description
1 polymer ?
#
loop_
_entity_poly.entity_id
_entity_poly.type
_entity_poly.pdbx_seq_one_letter_code
_entity_poly.pdbx_strand_id
1 'polypeptide(L)'
;MSVFQEEFGTPSFEIETDGILITNVEVGRHTRCGAADFVAENLVGVPVKEVYQKAGLLAQYHCQSSKGPLGSIHDAGKVHAENKK
;
A
#
# COMPACT_ATOMS: atom_id res chain seq x y z
N MET A 1 -6.28 -21.67 -1.70
CA MET A 1 -5.89 -20.44 -2.44
C MET A 1 -4.48 -20.69 -2.99
N SER A 2 -4.05 -20.04 -4.07
CA SER A 2 -2.71 -20.29 -4.63
C SER A 2 -1.65 -19.56 -3.80
N VAL A 3 -0.48 -20.18 -3.60
CA VAL A 3 0.68 -19.61 -2.90
C VAL A 3 1.08 -18.22 -3.45
N PHE A 4 0.80 -17.97 -4.74
CA PHE A 4 0.99 -16.67 -5.39
C PHE A 4 0.04 -15.55 -4.90
N GLN A 5 -1.21 -15.85 -4.55
CA GLN A 5 -2.13 -14.86 -3.97
C GLN A 5 -1.86 -14.63 -2.49
N GLU A 6 -1.28 -15.61 -1.80
CA GLU A 6 -0.91 -15.50 -0.38
C GLU A 6 0.35 -14.65 -0.19
N GLU A 7 1.29 -14.71 -1.14
CA GLU A 7 2.54 -13.94 -1.14
C GLU A 7 2.43 -12.57 -1.87
N PHE A 8 1.64 -12.47 -2.94
CA PHE A 8 1.53 -11.25 -3.79
C PHE A 8 0.11 -10.69 -3.89
N GLY A 9 -0.77 -11.04 -2.94
CA GLY A 9 -2.12 -10.49 -2.80
C GLY A 9 -2.14 -9.06 -2.23
N THR A 10 -3.28 -8.65 -1.68
CA THR A 10 -3.45 -7.34 -1.03
C THR A 10 -2.35 -7.10 0.01
N PRO A 11 -1.54 -6.04 -0.10
CA PRO A 11 -0.46 -5.78 0.84
C PRO A 11 -1.01 -5.57 2.25
N SER A 12 -0.24 -5.99 3.23
CA SER A 12 -0.51 -5.74 4.65
C SER A 12 0.66 -5.00 5.27
N PHE A 13 0.36 -4.06 6.15
CA PHE A 13 1.34 -3.22 6.83
C PHE A 13 1.14 -3.31 8.33
N GLU A 14 2.25 -3.44 9.06
CA GLU A 14 2.30 -3.19 10.50
C GLU A 14 2.82 -1.78 10.71
N ILE A 15 2.06 -0.94 11.42
CA ILE A 15 2.35 0.49 11.57
C ILE A 15 2.48 0.79 13.06
N GLU A 16 3.64 1.34 13.43
CA GLU A 16 3.85 1.92 14.75
C GLU A 16 3.66 3.43 14.70
N THR A 17 3.07 3.98 15.76
CA THR A 17 2.76 5.41 15.84
C THR A 17 3.20 5.98 17.18
N ASP A 18 3.72 7.19 17.16
CA ASP A 18 3.92 8.03 18.35
C ASP A 18 3.00 9.25 18.27
N GLY A 19 1.95 9.23 19.09
CA GLY A 19 0.90 10.25 19.09
C GLY A 19 0.18 10.36 17.74
N ILE A 20 0.52 11.40 16.97
CA ILE A 20 -0.12 11.71 15.68
C ILE A 20 0.73 11.32 14.48
N LEU A 21 1.96 10.82 14.69
CA LEU A 21 2.91 10.52 13.62
C LEU A 21 3.19 9.03 13.54
N ILE A 22 3.43 8.56 12.32
CA ILE A 22 3.93 7.21 12.06
C ILE A 22 5.44 7.19 12.33
N THR A 23 5.89 6.24 13.14
CA THR A 23 7.31 6.09 13.51
C THR A 23 7.97 4.91 12.81
N ASN A 24 7.21 3.87 12.49
CA ASN A 24 7.70 2.71 11.77
C ASN A 24 6.61 2.08 10.91
N VAL A 25 6.98 1.51 9.78
CA VAL A 25 6.09 0.76 8.90
C VAL A 25 6.81 -0.47 8.37
N GLU A 26 6.32 -1.65 8.71
CA GLU A 26 6.80 -2.92 8.19
C GLU A 26 5.81 -3.53 7.21
N VAL A 27 6.32 -4.12 6.14
CA VAL A 27 5.51 -4.78 5.12
C VAL A 27 5.34 -6.24 5.51
N GLY A 28 4.13 -6.62 5.93
CA GLY A 28 3.80 -8.02 6.23
C GLY A 28 3.50 -8.84 4.98
N ARG A 29 2.97 -8.21 3.92
CA ARG A 29 2.78 -8.83 2.60
C ARG A 29 3.19 -7.87 1.50
N HIS A 30 4.15 -8.29 0.69
CA HIS A 30 4.71 -7.47 -0.38
C HIS A 30 3.84 -7.50 -1.63
N THR A 31 4.13 -6.59 -2.57
CA THR A 31 3.51 -6.58 -3.90
C THR A 31 4.58 -6.79 -4.94
N ARG A 32 4.25 -7.53 -6.01
CA ARG A 32 5.23 -7.86 -7.06
C ARG A 32 5.84 -6.62 -7.74
N CYS A 33 5.08 -5.53 -7.80
CA CYS A 33 5.54 -4.28 -8.40
C CYS A 33 6.45 -3.44 -7.47
N GLY A 34 6.68 -3.87 -6.22
CA GLY A 34 7.44 -3.14 -5.20
C GLY A 34 6.70 -1.94 -4.61
N ALA A 35 5.42 -1.75 -4.94
CA ALA A 35 4.65 -0.59 -4.47
C ALA A 35 4.41 -0.62 -2.96
N ALA A 36 4.33 -1.81 -2.35
CA ALA A 36 4.16 -1.97 -0.92
C ALA A 36 5.39 -1.47 -0.14
N ASP A 37 6.57 -1.92 -0.55
CA ASP A 37 7.86 -1.49 0.01
C ASP A 37 8.04 0.03 -0.11
N PHE A 38 7.79 0.56 -1.31
CA PHE A 38 7.87 2.00 -1.55
C PHE A 38 6.89 2.80 -0.67
N VAL A 39 5.67 2.30 -0.47
CA VAL A 39 4.69 2.94 0.41
C VAL A 39 5.20 2.94 1.86
N ALA A 40 5.69 1.81 2.36
CA ALA A 40 6.16 1.69 3.74
C ALA A 40 7.30 2.68 4.04
N GLU A 41 8.32 2.73 3.18
CA GLU A 41 9.47 3.63 3.32
C GLU A 41 9.06 5.12 3.37
N ASN A 42 7.96 5.49 2.69
CA ASN A 42 7.52 6.88 2.53
C ASN A 42 6.36 7.27 3.47
N LEU A 43 5.92 6.36 4.35
CA LEU A 43 4.88 6.64 5.35
C LEU A 43 5.45 7.07 6.71
N VAL A 44 6.73 6.83 6.99
CA VAL A 44 7.37 7.30 8.22
C VAL A 44 7.35 8.83 8.28
N GLY A 45 6.92 9.38 9.42
CA GLY A 45 6.74 10.81 9.64
C GLY A 45 5.43 11.39 9.07
N VAL A 46 4.58 10.59 8.43
CA VAL A 46 3.27 11.03 7.95
C VAL A 46 2.28 11.08 9.12
N PRO A 47 1.41 12.12 9.20
CA PRO A 47 0.34 12.15 10.18
C PRO A 47 -0.64 10.97 10.00
N VAL A 48 -1.03 10.32 11.09
CA VAL A 48 -1.96 9.17 11.06
C VAL A 48 -3.26 9.50 10.32
N LYS A 49 -3.76 10.74 10.43
CA LYS A 49 -4.97 11.21 9.73
C LYS A 49 -4.84 11.21 8.19
N GLU A 50 -3.61 11.26 7.66
CA GLU A 50 -3.32 11.36 6.23
C GLU A 50 -2.83 10.03 5.63
N VAL A 51 -2.60 9.01 6.47
CA VAL A 51 -1.94 7.74 6.09
C VAL A 51 -2.60 7.08 4.89
N TYR A 52 -3.92 6.94 4.88
CA TYR A 52 -4.65 6.26 3.81
C TYR A 52 -4.57 7.00 2.48
N GLN A 53 -4.68 8.33 2.51
CA GLN A 53 -4.57 9.15 1.30
C GLN A 53 -3.14 9.12 0.75
N LYS A 54 -2.13 9.25 1.63
CA LYS A 54 -0.73 9.21 1.25
C LYS A 54 -0.33 7.84 0.68
N ALA A 55 -0.74 6.75 1.33
CA ALA A 55 -0.49 5.39 0.88
C ALA A 55 -1.10 5.14 -0.52
N GLY A 56 -2.36 5.53 -0.72
CA GLY A 56 -3.02 5.39 -2.02
C GLY A 56 -2.37 6.24 -3.13
N LEU A 57 -1.85 7.42 -2.80
CA LEU A 57 -1.11 8.27 -3.74
C LEU A 57 0.26 7.66 -4.09
N LEU A 58 1.04 7.24 -3.10
CA LEU A 58 2.36 6.63 -3.28
C LEU A 58 2.28 5.34 -4.10
N ALA A 59 1.27 4.51 -3.83
CA ALA A 59 1.01 3.31 -4.60
C ALA A 59 0.78 3.60 -6.09
N GLN A 60 0.15 4.72 -6.46
CA GLN A 60 -0.08 5.07 -7.87
C GLN A 60 1.20 5.43 -8.62
N TYR A 61 2.20 5.99 -7.93
CA TYR A 61 3.48 6.32 -8.54
C TYR A 61 4.27 5.06 -8.90
N HIS A 62 4.24 4.05 -8.03
CA HIS A 62 5.05 2.84 -8.16
C HIS A 62 4.33 1.65 -8.79
N CYS A 63 2.99 1.60 -8.72
CA CYS A 63 2.21 0.53 -9.34
C CYS A 63 2.36 0.58 -10.87
N GLN A 64 2.62 -0.59 -11.47
CA GLN A 64 2.81 -0.76 -12.91
C GLN A 64 1.49 -1.00 -13.66
N SER A 65 0.35 -0.92 -12.98
CA SER A 65 -0.97 -1.01 -13.61
C SER A 65 -1.20 0.18 -14.57
N SER A 66 -1.98 -0.03 -15.63
CA SER A 66 -2.22 1.01 -16.63
C SER A 66 -2.95 2.21 -16.02
N LYS A 67 -2.46 3.42 -16.32
CA LYS A 67 -2.91 4.69 -15.70
C LYS A 67 -3.96 5.38 -16.57
N GLY A 68 -4.71 6.30 -15.97
CA GLY A 68 -5.72 7.12 -16.66
C GLY A 68 -7.16 6.62 -16.48
N PRO A 69 -8.17 7.32 -17.04
CA PRO A 69 -9.59 7.06 -16.78
C PRO A 69 -10.08 5.68 -17.21
N LEU A 70 -9.41 5.09 -18.20
CA LEU A 70 -9.67 3.75 -18.73
C LEU A 70 -8.60 2.74 -18.30
N GLY A 71 -7.68 3.15 -17.42
CA GLY A 71 -6.60 2.32 -16.92
C GLY A 71 -7.03 1.44 -15.74
N SER A 72 -6.36 0.30 -15.59
CA SER A 72 -6.61 -0.66 -14.51
C SER A 72 -6.06 -0.21 -13.15
N ILE A 73 -5.56 1.03 -13.03
CA ILE A 73 -5.02 1.56 -11.77
C ILE A 73 -6.08 1.72 -10.68
N HIS A 74 -7.32 2.00 -11.07
CA HIS A 74 -8.44 2.12 -10.12
C HIS A 74 -8.80 0.76 -9.51
N ASP A 75 -8.80 -0.31 -10.31
CA ASP A 75 -9.04 -1.67 -9.84
C ASP A 75 -7.84 -2.22 -9.08
N ALA A 76 -6.62 -1.91 -9.52
CA ALA A 76 -5.42 -2.19 -8.75
C ALA A 76 -5.49 -1.51 -7.38
N GLY A 77 -5.91 -0.25 -7.31
CA GLY A 77 -6.11 0.47 -6.06
C GLY A 77 -7.05 -0.24 -5.09
N LYS A 78 -8.16 -0.83 -5.59
CA LYS A 78 -9.07 -1.63 -4.74
C LYS A 78 -8.38 -2.87 -4.18
N VAL A 79 -7.71 -3.64 -5.04
CA VAL A 79 -6.98 -4.85 -4.61
C VAL A 79 -5.86 -4.51 -3.63
N HIS A 80 -5.23 -3.35 -3.78
CA HIS A 80 -4.13 -2.92 -2.91
C HIS A 80 -4.60 -2.26 -1.60
N ALA A 81 -5.83 -1.76 -1.53
CA ALA A 81 -6.40 -1.12 -0.35
C ALA A 81 -7.39 -2.02 0.43
N GLU A 82 -7.72 -3.21 -0.08
CA GLU A 82 -8.67 -4.13 0.55
C GLU A 82 -8.16 -4.73 1.87
N ASN A 83 -8.53 -4.09 2.98
CA ASN A 83 -8.47 -4.72 4.29
C ASN A 83 -9.48 -5.88 4.33
N LYS A 84 -9.00 -7.13 4.22
CA LYS A 84 -9.79 -8.27 4.72
C LYS A 84 -9.83 -8.15 6.24
N LYS A 85 -10.99 -7.75 6.75
CA LYS A 85 -11.40 -7.93 8.14
C LYS A 85 -11.18 -9.38 8.59
#